data_AF-A0A528AVY6-F1
#
_entry.id   AF-A0A528AVY6-F1
#
_cell.length_a   1.000
_cell.length_b   1.000
_cell.length_c   1.000
_cell.angle_alpha   90.00
_cell.angle_beta   90.00
_cell.angle_gamma   90.00
#
_symmetry.space_group_name_H-M   'P 1'
#
loop_
_entity.id
_entity.type
_entity.pdbx_description
1 polymer ?
#
loop_
_entity_poly.entity_id
_entity_poly.type
_entity_poly.pdbx_seq_one_letter_code
_entity_poly.pdbx_strand_id
1 'polypeptide(L)'
;FLPTEQPARAETLSWLFWQMGSAPYLGGGFGHFYVYAPEKIEYAIDRFAMEVKRQMDVLDRRLAVSEYLGGDAYTIADIAVWPWYGGLAKGRIYNDAGEFLSVQEYKHVQRWADAIDARPAVQRGRMVNRAFGEPAMQLHERHDASDFDTKTQDKLAAE
;
A
#
# COMPACT_ATOMS: atom_id res chain seq x y z
N PHE A 1 10.04 -14.60 4.41
CA PHE A 1 9.91 -13.17 4.77
C PHE A 1 9.36 -12.97 6.18
N LEU A 2 9.68 -13.87 7.11
CA LEU A 2 9.33 -13.73 8.53
C LEU A 2 10.50 -14.33 9.31
N PRO A 3 11.19 -13.54 10.15
CA PRO A 3 12.33 -14.04 10.92
C PRO A 3 11.97 -15.24 11.81
N THR A 4 12.95 -16.11 12.05
CA THR A 4 12.88 -17.21 13.02
C THR A 4 13.36 -16.79 14.39
N GLU A 5 14.31 -15.86 14.46
CA GLU A 5 14.81 -15.29 15.71
C GLU A 5 13.69 -14.57 16.46
N GLN A 6 13.50 -14.95 17.73
CA GLN A 6 12.32 -14.55 18.50
C GLN A 6 12.11 -13.03 18.58
N PRO A 7 13.14 -12.20 18.87
CA PRO A 7 12.94 -10.75 18.93
C PRO A 7 12.50 -10.14 17.59
N ALA A 8 13.18 -10.50 16.50
CA ALA A 8 12.86 -9.98 15.16
C ALA A 8 11.50 -10.50 14.64
N ARG A 9 11.16 -11.74 15.01
CA ARG A 9 9.85 -12.33 14.71
C ARG A 9 8.74 -11.58 15.43
N ALA A 10 8.91 -11.29 16.72
CA ALA A 10 7.95 -10.52 17.50
C ALA A 10 7.74 -9.13 16.90
N GLU A 11 8.81 -8.41 16.57
CA GLU A 11 8.73 -7.09 15.94
C GLU A 11 7.99 -7.14 14.58
N THR A 12 8.32 -8.12 13.74
CA THR A 12 7.62 -8.31 12.45
C THR A 12 6.13 -8.56 12.65
N LEU A 13 5.75 -9.39 13.63
CA LEU A 13 4.34 -9.67 13.92
C LEU A 13 3.63 -8.44 14.51
N SER A 14 4.29 -7.65 15.36
CA SER A 14 3.73 -6.38 15.86
C SER A 14 3.31 -5.45 14.73
N TRP A 15 4.17 -5.27 13.72
CA TRP A 15 3.84 -4.44 12.54
C TRP A 15 2.79 -5.07 11.64
N LEU A 16 2.79 -6.39 11.47
CA LEU A 16 1.76 -7.10 10.72
C LEU A 16 0.38 -6.92 11.38
N PHE A 17 0.27 -7.09 12.69
CA PHE A 17 -1.00 -6.92 13.41
C PHE A 17 -1.39 -5.45 13.54
N TRP A 18 -0.42 -4.53 13.65
CA TRP A 18 -0.68 -3.10 13.53
C TRP A 18 -1.39 -2.80 12.20
N GLN A 19 -0.90 -3.35 11.08
CA GLN A 19 -1.51 -3.18 9.76
C GLN A 19 -2.96 -3.67 9.73
N MET A 20 -3.21 -4.87 10.27
CA MET A 20 -4.55 -5.46 10.31
C MET A 20 -5.54 -4.59 11.09
N GLY A 21 -5.08 -3.93 12.16
CA GLY A 21 -5.88 -3.01 12.96
C GLY A 21 -5.99 -1.59 12.41
N SER A 22 -5.01 -1.12 11.62
CA SER A 22 -4.91 0.26 11.13
C SER A 22 -5.59 0.46 9.78
N ALA A 23 -5.44 -0.49 8.84
CA ALA A 23 -5.99 -0.40 7.50
C ALA A 23 -7.51 -0.17 7.42
N PRO A 24 -8.35 -0.70 8.34
CA PRO A 24 -9.78 -0.36 8.37
C PRO A 24 -10.07 1.14 8.54
N TYR A 25 -9.22 1.89 9.25
CA TYR A 25 -9.37 3.35 9.36
C TYR A 25 -9.01 4.07 8.06
N LEU A 26 -8.00 3.59 7.32
CA LEU A 26 -7.64 4.12 6.02
C LEU A 26 -8.70 3.80 4.95
N GLY A 27 -9.15 2.55 4.87
CA GLY A 27 -10.13 2.13 3.86
C GLY A 27 -11.58 2.37 4.25
N GLY A 28 -12.04 1.70 5.30
CA GLY A 28 -13.43 1.78 5.76
C GLY A 28 -13.80 3.09 6.45
N GLY A 29 -12.79 3.84 6.94
CA GLY A 29 -12.95 5.21 7.42
C GLY A 29 -12.70 6.21 6.31
N PHE A 30 -11.44 6.65 6.17
CA PHE A 30 -11.06 7.75 5.30
C PHE A 30 -11.48 7.50 3.84
N GLY A 31 -11.08 6.38 3.24
CA GLY A 31 -11.40 6.06 1.85
C GLY A 31 -12.90 6.03 1.57
N HIS A 32 -13.70 5.47 2.48
CA HIS A 32 -15.15 5.48 2.37
C HIS A 32 -15.72 6.89 2.40
N PHE A 33 -15.49 7.66 3.47
CA PHE A 33 -16.09 8.99 3.64
C PHE A 33 -15.53 10.03 2.67
N TYR A 34 -14.27 9.89 2.27
CA TYR A 34 -13.60 10.82 1.35
C TYR A 34 -13.94 10.54 -0.11
N VAL A 35 -14.05 9.28 -0.54
CA VAL A 35 -14.24 8.94 -1.97
C VAL A 35 -15.61 8.39 -2.30
N TYR A 36 -16.10 7.42 -1.51
CA TYR A 36 -17.24 6.59 -1.93
C TYR A 36 -18.59 7.05 -1.38
N ALA A 37 -18.63 7.67 -0.20
CA ALA A 37 -19.87 8.11 0.41
C ALA A 37 -20.60 9.10 -0.52
N PRO A 38 -21.94 8.98 -0.69
CA PRO A 38 -22.71 9.81 -1.62
C PRO A 38 -22.76 11.28 -1.19
N GLU A 39 -22.52 11.56 0.09
CA GLU A 39 -22.47 12.90 0.66
C GLU A 39 -21.15 13.12 1.41
N LYS A 40 -20.65 14.36 1.39
CA LYS A 40 -19.43 14.75 2.13
C LYS A 40 -19.80 15.13 3.55
N ILE A 41 -19.44 14.27 4.49
CA ILE A 41 -19.67 14.47 5.92
C ILE A 41 -18.36 14.99 6.53
N GLU A 42 -18.25 16.31 6.68
CA GLU A 42 -17.04 17.00 7.17
C GLU A 42 -16.46 16.35 8.43
N TYR A 43 -17.28 16.14 9.45
CA TYR A 43 -16.84 15.51 10.70
C TYR A 43 -16.19 14.13 10.50
N ALA A 44 -16.76 13.29 9.63
CA ALA A 44 -16.25 11.95 9.39
C ALA A 44 -14.95 12.00 8.58
N ILE A 45 -14.90 12.85 7.55
CA ILE A 45 -13.69 13.07 6.74
C ILE A 45 -12.56 13.56 7.64
N ASP A 46 -12.78 14.60 8.44
CA ASP A 46 -11.77 15.17 9.34
C ASP A 46 -11.25 14.14 10.34
N ARG A 47 -12.17 13.40 10.98
CA ARG A 47 -11.82 12.36 11.94
C ARG A 47 -10.87 11.33 11.33
N PHE A 48 -11.22 10.78 10.17
CA PHE A 48 -10.45 9.69 9.57
C PHE A 48 -9.22 10.20 8.82
N ALA A 49 -9.26 11.41 8.24
CA ALA A 49 -8.08 12.06 7.68
C ALA A 49 -7.01 12.30 8.75
N MET A 50 -7.43 12.79 9.94
CA MET A 50 -6.53 12.98 11.08
C MET A 50 -5.89 11.66 11.52
N GLU A 51 -6.67 10.59 11.63
CA GLU A 51 -6.13 9.26 11.99
C GLU A 51 -5.19 8.70 10.91
N VAL A 52 -5.52 8.85 9.62
CA VAL A 52 -4.62 8.40 8.54
C VAL A 52 -3.31 9.20 8.56
N LYS A 53 -3.34 10.52 8.77
CA LYS A 53 -2.11 11.32 8.93
C LYS A 53 -1.30 10.87 10.14
N ARG A 54 -1.94 10.49 11.25
CA ARG A 54 -1.26 9.90 12.42
C ARG A 54 -0.61 8.55 12.09
N GLN A 55 -1.30 7.69 11.32
CA GLN A 55 -0.74 6.40 10.90
C GLN A 55 0.44 6.57 9.95
N MET A 56 0.35 7.52 9.01
CA MET A 56 1.46 7.90 8.14
C MET A 56 2.65 8.42 8.96
N ASP A 57 2.42 9.25 9.99
CA ASP A 57 3.47 9.73 10.88
C ASP A 57 4.12 8.59 11.70
N VAL A 58 3.34 7.63 12.21
CA VAL A 58 3.89 6.43 12.87
C VAL A 58 4.83 5.67 11.93
N LEU A 59 4.42 5.45 10.69
CA LEU A 59 5.24 4.78 9.68
C LEU A 59 6.49 5.60 9.34
N ASP A 60 6.34 6.91 9.11
CA ASP A 60 7.45 7.78 8.72
C ASP A 60 8.53 7.82 9.82
N ARG A 61 8.13 7.95 11.08
CA ARG A 61 9.04 7.94 12.23
C ARG A 61 9.73 6.59 12.41
N ARG A 62 9.04 5.47 12.16
CA ARG A 62 9.68 4.14 12.16
C ARG A 62 10.71 4.03 11.05
N LEU A 63 10.33 4.42 9.83
CA LEU A 63 11.16 4.34 8.64
C LEU A 63 12.27 5.40 8.61
N ALA A 64 12.26 6.37 9.53
CA ALA A 64 13.37 7.29 9.73
C ALA A 64 14.60 6.59 10.35
N VAL A 65 14.38 5.53 11.13
CA VAL A 65 15.43 4.85 11.91
C VAL A 65 15.61 3.38 11.53
N SER A 66 14.87 2.90 10.54
CA SER A 66 14.94 1.51 10.07
C SER A 66 14.70 1.45 8.55
N GLU A 67 15.29 0.45 7.89
CA GLU A 67 15.12 0.26 6.44
C GLU A 67 13.71 -0.21 6.09
N TYR A 68 13.19 -1.14 6.90
CA TYR A 68 11.87 -1.74 6.76
C TYR A 68 11.16 -1.74 8.13
N LEU A 69 9.87 -2.08 8.14
CA LEU A 69 9.08 -1.99 9.37
C LEU A 69 9.58 -2.95 10.46
N GLY A 70 9.91 -4.19 10.08
CA GLY A 70 10.42 -5.21 10.99
C GLY A 70 11.91 -5.08 11.36
N GLY A 71 12.64 -4.10 10.80
CA GLY A 71 14.09 -3.96 10.96
C GLY A 71 14.80 -3.78 9.62
N ASP A 72 16.00 -4.33 9.48
CA ASP A 72 16.85 -4.10 8.29
C ASP A 72 16.46 -4.95 7.07
N ALA A 73 15.58 -5.94 7.25
CA ALA A 73 15.19 -6.87 6.21
C ALA A 73 13.71 -6.72 5.82
N TYR A 74 13.42 -6.91 4.53
CA TYR A 74 12.05 -6.92 4.00
C TYR A 74 11.25 -8.13 4.51
N THR A 75 10.06 -7.88 5.07
CA THR A 75 9.23 -8.91 5.69
C THR A 75 7.78 -8.91 5.20
N ILE A 76 6.98 -9.86 5.70
CA ILE A 76 5.53 -9.89 5.49
C ILE A 76 4.81 -8.67 6.08
N ALA A 77 5.40 -7.97 7.06
CA ALA A 77 4.83 -6.73 7.55
C ALA A 77 4.86 -5.65 6.46
N ASP A 78 5.98 -5.50 5.77
CA ASP A 78 6.12 -4.57 4.63
C ASP A 78 5.19 -4.96 3.47
N ILE A 79 5.10 -6.28 3.18
CA ILE A 79 4.17 -6.81 2.17
C ILE A 79 2.71 -6.42 2.48
N ALA A 80 2.31 -6.49 3.75
CA ALA A 80 0.95 -6.19 4.17
C ALA A 80 0.66 -4.67 4.18
N VAL A 81 1.60 -3.85 4.64
CA VAL A 81 1.43 -2.39 4.78
C VAL A 81 1.51 -1.68 3.44
N TRP A 82 2.41 -2.12 2.55
CA TRP A 82 2.73 -1.39 1.32
C TRP A 82 1.56 -1.19 0.36
N PRO A 83 0.70 -2.18 0.06
CA PRO A 83 -0.44 -1.98 -0.83
C PRO A 83 -1.40 -0.86 -0.36
N TRP A 84 -1.44 -0.59 0.94
CA TRP A 84 -2.24 0.46 1.55
C TRP A 84 -1.50 1.79 1.61
N TYR A 85 -0.46 1.87 2.44
CA TYR A 85 0.22 3.14 2.74
C TYR A 85 1.24 3.52 1.67
N GLY A 86 1.92 2.54 1.08
CA GLY A 86 2.74 2.76 -0.11
C GLY A 86 1.88 3.09 -1.32
N GLY A 87 0.73 2.42 -1.47
CA GLY A 87 -0.28 2.76 -2.48
C GLY A 87 -0.75 4.21 -2.35
N LEU A 88 -1.07 4.66 -1.14
CA LEU A 88 -1.45 6.04 -0.84
C LEU A 88 -0.32 7.03 -1.12
N ALA A 89 0.90 6.75 -0.63
CA ALA A 89 2.07 7.59 -0.84
C ALA A 89 2.40 7.78 -2.33
N LYS A 90 2.14 6.75 -3.15
CA LYS A 90 2.32 6.76 -4.60
C LYS A 90 1.10 7.28 -5.38
N GLY A 91 0.06 7.78 -4.72
CA GLY A 91 -1.14 8.33 -5.36
C GLY A 91 -1.97 7.30 -6.12
N ARG A 92 -2.00 6.03 -5.68
CA ARG A 92 -2.64 4.92 -6.41
C ARG A 92 -3.99 4.50 -5.85
N ILE A 93 -4.38 5.04 -4.70
CA ILE A 93 -5.66 4.77 -4.06
C ILE A 93 -6.35 6.07 -3.69
N TYR A 94 -7.67 6.07 -3.76
CA TYR A 94 -8.53 7.16 -3.33
C TYR A 94 -8.32 8.51 -4.04
N ASN A 95 -8.16 8.49 -5.37
CA ASN A 95 -8.07 9.69 -6.22
C ASN A 95 -6.95 10.66 -5.77
N ASP A 96 -7.33 11.89 -5.41
CA ASP A 96 -6.49 13.00 -4.97
C ASP A 96 -6.14 12.96 -3.47
N ALA A 97 -6.49 11.88 -2.75
CA ALA A 97 -6.20 11.72 -1.33
C ALA A 97 -4.74 11.96 -0.94
N GLY A 98 -3.80 11.63 -1.82
CA GLY A 98 -2.37 11.88 -1.58
C GLY A 98 -2.07 13.37 -1.39
N GLU A 99 -2.64 14.22 -2.23
CA GLU A 99 -2.52 15.67 -2.11
C GLU A 99 -3.23 16.18 -0.86
N PHE A 100 -4.49 15.77 -0.65
CA PHE A 100 -5.31 16.15 0.50
C PHE A 100 -4.66 15.83 1.85
N LEU A 101 -3.99 14.67 1.96
CA LEU A 101 -3.32 14.24 3.19
C LEU A 101 -1.86 14.71 3.30
N SER A 102 -1.36 15.46 2.32
CA SER A 102 0.03 15.91 2.21
C SER A 102 1.05 14.76 2.23
N VAL A 103 0.79 13.66 1.54
CA VAL A 103 1.58 12.41 1.71
C VAL A 103 3.04 12.52 1.27
N GLN A 104 3.34 13.51 0.45
CA GLN A 104 4.67 13.93 0.01
C GLN A 104 5.56 14.45 1.16
N GLU A 105 4.99 14.85 2.29
CA GLU A 105 5.75 15.31 3.46
C GLU A 105 6.41 14.16 4.23
N TYR A 106 5.87 12.94 4.14
CA TYR A 106 6.38 11.74 4.80
C TYR A 106 7.55 11.12 4.00
N LYS A 107 8.71 11.77 4.07
CA LYS A 107 9.90 11.45 3.25
C LYS A 107 10.38 10.02 3.41
N HIS A 108 10.30 9.46 4.62
CA HIS A 108 10.78 8.11 4.89
C HIS A 108 9.77 7.06 4.39
N VAL A 109 8.47 7.36 4.46
CA VAL A 109 7.43 6.55 3.80
C VAL A 109 7.63 6.57 2.28
N GLN A 110 7.88 7.73 1.67
CA GLN A 110 8.14 7.83 0.23
C GLN A 110 9.34 6.98 -0.20
N ARG A 111 10.46 7.10 0.52
CA ARG A 111 11.67 6.29 0.28
C ARG A 111 11.39 4.78 0.34
N TRP A 112 10.71 4.33 1.40
CA TRP A 112 10.34 2.93 1.58
C TRP A 112 9.37 2.45 0.50
N ALA A 113 8.40 3.30 0.14
CA ALA A 113 7.42 2.99 -0.89
C ALA A 113 8.09 2.78 -2.25
N ASP A 114 9.03 3.65 -2.63
CA ASP A 114 9.80 3.55 -3.87
C ASP A 114 10.69 2.30 -3.90
N ALA A 115 11.40 2.02 -2.80
CA ALA A 115 12.26 0.85 -2.69
C ALA A 115 11.50 -0.46 -2.88
N ILE A 116 10.28 -0.57 -2.34
CA ILE A 116 9.42 -1.73 -2.51
C ILE A 116 8.79 -1.76 -3.90
N ASP A 117 8.40 -0.61 -4.47
CA ASP A 117 7.82 -0.52 -5.80
C ASP A 117 8.77 -0.99 -6.91
N ALA A 118 10.08 -0.80 -6.71
CA ALA A 118 11.10 -1.23 -7.65
C ALA A 118 11.30 -2.75 -7.68
N ARG A 119 10.72 -3.51 -6.74
CA ARG A 119 10.90 -4.96 -6.67
C ARG A 119 10.14 -5.66 -7.81
N PRO A 120 10.79 -6.48 -8.66
CA PRO A 120 10.11 -7.16 -9.77
C PRO A 120 8.90 -8.01 -9.34
N ALA A 121 8.97 -8.64 -8.16
CA ALA A 121 7.87 -9.42 -7.62
C ALA A 121 6.66 -8.54 -7.22
N VAL A 122 6.90 -7.32 -6.73
CA VAL A 122 5.84 -6.36 -6.39
C VAL A 122 5.20 -5.84 -7.68
N GLN A 123 6.00 -5.48 -8.68
CA GLN A 123 5.50 -5.05 -9.99
C GLN A 123 4.57 -6.10 -10.62
N ARG A 124 5.01 -7.37 -10.67
CA ARG A 124 4.18 -8.47 -11.18
C ARG A 124 2.96 -8.73 -10.32
N GLY A 125 3.13 -8.82 -8.99
CA GLY A 125 2.03 -9.14 -8.07
C GLY A 125 0.88 -8.15 -8.14
N ARG A 126 1.18 -6.86 -8.34
CA ARG A 126 0.17 -5.79 -8.46
C ARG A 126 -0.65 -5.83 -9.75
N MET A 127 -0.24 -6.62 -10.74
CA MET A 127 -0.99 -6.77 -11.99
C MET A 127 -2.09 -7.82 -11.87
N VAL A 128 -1.89 -8.81 -10.99
CA VAL A 128 -2.78 -9.97 -10.86
C VAL A 128 -4.13 -9.55 -10.29
N ASN A 129 -5.21 -10.03 -10.92
CA ASN A 129 -6.61 -9.70 -10.64
C ASN A 129 -6.96 -8.21 -10.70
N ARG A 130 -6.10 -7.39 -11.33
CA ARG A 130 -6.34 -5.96 -11.47
C ARG A 130 -7.13 -5.69 -12.75
N ALA A 131 -8.29 -5.05 -12.62
CA ALA A 131 -9.20 -4.72 -13.73
C ALA A 131 -9.33 -3.20 -13.98
N PHE A 132 -8.37 -2.41 -13.52
CA PHE A 132 -8.38 -0.95 -13.64
C PHE A 132 -6.97 -0.37 -13.76
N GLY A 133 -6.84 0.83 -14.33
CA GLY A 133 -5.58 1.52 -14.61
C GLY A 133 -5.05 1.21 -16.02
N GLU A 134 -3.75 1.37 -16.24
CA GLU A 134 -3.13 1.09 -17.55
C GLU A 134 -3.33 -0.38 -17.97
N PRO A 135 -3.79 -0.68 -19.20
CA PRO A 135 -4.02 -2.05 -19.67
C PRO A 135 -2.79 -2.98 -19.55
N ALA A 136 -1.59 -2.44 -19.77
CA ALA A 136 -0.33 -3.17 -19.60
C ALA A 136 -0.06 -3.61 -18.16
N MET A 137 -0.74 -3.01 -17.18
CA MET A 137 -0.66 -3.34 -15.75
C MET A 137 -1.84 -4.19 -15.27
N GLN A 138 -2.71 -4.66 -16.17
CA GLN A 138 -3.89 -5.45 -15.84
C GLN A 138 -3.71 -6.89 -16.31
N LEU A 139 -3.68 -7.82 -15.36
CA LEU A 139 -3.71 -9.26 -15.60
C LEU A 139 -4.90 -9.85 -14.82
N HIS A 140 -6.04 -10.04 -15.48
CA HIS A 140 -7.29 -10.42 -14.80
C HIS A 140 -7.21 -11.75 -14.07
N GLU A 141 -6.50 -12.72 -14.63
CA GLU A 141 -6.24 -14.02 -14.03
C GLU A 141 -4.80 -14.44 -14.30
N ARG A 142 -4.22 -15.19 -13.36
CA ARG A 142 -2.88 -15.77 -13.52
C ARG A 142 -2.97 -17.26 -13.24
N HIS A 143 -2.67 -18.06 -14.26
CA HIS A 143 -2.61 -19.52 -14.22
C HIS A 143 -1.21 -20.05 -14.56
N ASP A 144 -0.38 -19.26 -15.24
CA ASP A 144 1.02 -19.57 -15.58
C ASP A 144 1.95 -18.35 -15.36
N ALA A 145 3.28 -18.56 -15.40
CA ALA A 145 4.24 -17.46 -15.38
C ALA A 145 4.29 -16.68 -16.71
N SER A 146 4.03 -17.35 -17.83
CA SER A 146 4.00 -16.76 -19.17
C SER A 146 2.80 -15.84 -19.43
N ASP A 147 1.82 -15.82 -18.53
CA ASP A 147 0.64 -14.93 -18.62
C ASP A 147 1.02 -13.44 -18.60
N PHE A 148 2.11 -13.07 -17.91
CA PHE A 148 2.61 -11.70 -17.93
C PHE A 148 3.09 -11.26 -19.33
N ASP A 149 3.55 -12.21 -20.15
CA ASP A 149 4.08 -11.94 -21.48
C ASP A 149 3.00 -12.03 -22.57
N THR A 150 1.84 -12.61 -22.27
CA THR A 150 0.83 -12.96 -23.31
C THR A 150 -0.61 -12.60 -22.96
N LYS A 151 -0.97 -12.38 -21.69
CA LYS A 151 -2.37 -12.25 -21.21
C LYS A 151 -2.68 -10.94 -20.48
N THR A 152 -1.78 -9.96 -20.51
CA THR A 152 -2.12 -8.60 -20.04
C THR A 152 -3.11 -7.94 -20.99
N GLN A 153 -3.95 -7.02 -20.49
CA GLN A 153 -5.07 -6.50 -21.28
C GLN A 153 -4.65 -5.70 -22.53
N ASP A 154 -3.48 -5.06 -22.52
CA ASP A 154 -2.88 -4.44 -23.71
C ASP A 154 -2.58 -5.43 -24.83
N LYS A 155 -2.18 -6.67 -24.47
CA LYS A 155 -1.86 -7.73 -25.43
C LYS A 155 -3.11 -8.38 -26.00
N LEU A 156 -4.12 -8.60 -25.17
CA LEU A 156 -5.40 -9.19 -25.59
C LEU A 156 -6.23 -8.23 -26.46
N ALA A 157 -6.12 -6.92 -26.25
CA ALA A 157 -6.82 -5.92 -27.05
C ALA A 157 -6.20 -5.70 -28.45
N ALA A 158 -4.98 -6.20 -28.68
CA ALA A 158 -4.27 -6.09 -29.95
C ALA A 158 -4.51 -7.27 -30.90
N GLU A 159 -5.19 -8.33 -30.45
CA GLU A 159 -5.66 -9.47 -31.25
C GLU A 159 -7.04 -9.22 -31.85
#